data_AF-A0A1Z4ECV4-F1
#
_entry.id   AF-A0A1Z4ECV4-F1
#
_cell.length_a   1.000
_cell.length_b   1.000
_cell.length_c   1.000
_cell.angle_alpha   90.00
_cell.angle_beta   90.00
_cell.angle_gamma   90.00
#
_symmetry.space_group_name_H-M   'P 1'
#
loop_
_entity.id
_entity.type
_entity.pdbx_description
1 polymer ?
#
loop_
_entity_poly.entity_id
_entity_poly.type
_entity_poly.pdbx_seq_one_letter_code
_entity_poly.pdbx_strand_id
1 'polypeptide(L)'
;MVSWPDLGTRVTVRYRRPAGALPPLTDAVGHLLAIDPVVRVQTKTGAVVEFGPADVVALRPLTDAPVRTSAIRALEQAAATARPAAEQAWLNGWLLRADSDDELPLNSAVPLDISARLSTLPAIAAWYQRRGRTPRLAIPDRLLSVPTSWTGEHAERLMVRDVADLVAREPSGTVADSSAAATVADAPDGTRWVGLSAPREALLVWGARRGASRGYIAVAAQDTRTVGLAESLGFRLHHRRRYFAARAGRWDSV
;
A
#
# COMPACT_ATOMS: atom_id res chain seq x y z
N MET A 1 0.42 20.80 28.87
CA MET A 1 -0.21 21.20 27.60
C MET A 1 0.19 20.16 26.57
N VAL A 2 -0.78 19.59 25.86
CA VAL A 2 -0.53 18.50 24.91
C VAL A 2 -0.03 19.09 23.60
N SER A 3 1.01 18.51 23.00
CA SER A 3 1.50 18.92 21.68
C SER A 3 0.58 18.36 20.60
N TRP A 4 0.03 19.23 19.76
CA TRP A 4 -0.91 18.85 18.71
C TRP A 4 -0.16 18.53 17.40
N PRO A 5 -0.46 17.39 16.75
CA PRO A 5 0.06 17.10 15.42
C PRO A 5 -0.71 17.90 14.35
N ASP A 6 -0.21 17.88 13.12
CA ASP A 6 -0.90 18.50 11.97
C ASP A 6 -2.32 17.91 11.79
N LEU A 7 -3.25 18.76 11.34
CA LEU A 7 -4.59 18.32 10.95
C LEU A 7 -4.48 17.24 9.87
N GLY A 8 -5.38 16.26 9.92
CA GLY A 8 -5.33 15.03 9.12
C GLY A 8 -4.47 13.93 9.74
N THR A 9 -3.66 14.20 10.77
CA THR A 9 -2.91 13.16 11.47
C THR A 9 -3.84 12.20 12.19
N ARG A 10 -3.61 10.89 12.03
CA ARG A 10 -4.34 9.88 12.81
C ARG A 10 -3.85 9.91 14.25
N VAL A 11 -4.77 10.06 15.19
CA VAL A 11 -4.48 10.20 16.61
C VAL A 11 -5.30 9.21 17.43
N THR A 12 -4.76 8.84 18.59
CA THR A 12 -5.57 8.37 19.73
C THR A 12 -5.58 9.48 20.77
N VAL A 13 -6.77 9.86 21.21
CA VAL A 13 -6.98 10.93 22.18
C VAL A 13 -7.81 10.39 23.33
N ARG A 14 -7.25 10.45 24.53
CA ARG A 14 -7.97 10.19 25.78
C ARG A 14 -8.46 11.51 26.35
N TYR A 15 -9.75 11.64 26.57
CA TYR A 15 -10.37 12.89 27.03
C TYR A 15 -11.37 12.66 28.17
N ARG A 16 -11.61 13.73 28.94
CA ARG A 16 -12.61 13.79 30.01
C ARG A 16 -14.00 13.93 29.42
N ARG A 17 -14.93 13.12 29.91
CA ARG A 17 -16.36 13.26 29.60
C ARG A 17 -17.00 14.28 30.54
N PRO A 18 -18.21 14.78 30.22
CA PRO A 18 -18.94 15.68 31.11
C PRO A 18 -19.03 15.16 32.54
N ALA A 19 -19.06 16.07 33.51
CA ALA A 19 -19.14 15.73 34.93
C ALA A 19 -20.34 14.80 35.20
N GLY A 20 -20.08 13.68 35.89
CA GLY A 20 -21.08 12.65 36.18
C GLY A 20 -21.11 11.47 35.21
N ALA A 21 -20.36 11.50 34.11
CA ALA A 21 -20.29 10.37 33.18
C ALA A 21 -19.48 9.18 33.75
N LEU A 22 -19.98 7.95 33.58
CA LEU A 22 -19.33 6.70 33.99
C LEU A 22 -19.03 5.80 32.77
N PRO A 23 -17.75 5.55 32.41
CA PRO A 23 -16.51 6.05 33.03
C PRO A 23 -16.23 7.56 32.81
N PRO A 24 -15.44 8.23 33.66
CA PRO A 24 -15.15 9.67 33.53
C PRO A 24 -14.22 10.02 32.36
N LEU A 25 -13.50 9.04 31.82
CA LEU A 25 -12.60 9.18 30.68
C LEU A 25 -13.04 8.26 29.56
N THR A 26 -12.78 8.66 28.31
CA THR A 26 -12.96 7.80 27.14
C THR A 26 -11.89 8.10 26.09
N ASP A 27 -11.80 7.23 25.08
CA ASP A 27 -10.79 7.32 24.02
C ASP A 27 -11.48 7.55 22.66
N ALA A 28 -10.93 8.46 21.87
CA ALA A 28 -11.27 8.65 20.46
C ALA A 28 -10.07 8.26 19.58
N VAL A 29 -10.31 7.44 18.56
CA VAL A 29 -9.29 7.04 17.58
C VAL A 29 -9.75 7.42 16.18
N GLY A 30 -8.99 8.27 15.50
CA GLY A 30 -9.42 8.84 14.23
C GLY A 30 -8.46 9.89 13.68
N HIS A 31 -8.88 10.61 12.64
CA HIS A 31 -8.12 11.73 12.08
C HIS A 31 -8.49 13.04 12.78
N LEU A 32 -7.48 13.82 13.14
CA LEU A 32 -7.66 15.14 13.76
C LEU A 32 -8.15 16.13 12.70
N LEU A 33 -9.37 16.63 12.83
CA LEU A 33 -9.97 17.57 11.87
C LEU A 33 -9.85 19.03 12.30
N ALA A 34 -9.93 19.30 13.61
CA ALA A 34 -9.83 20.63 14.19
C ALA A 34 -9.33 20.53 15.63
N ILE A 35 -8.79 21.64 16.14
CA ILE A 35 -8.27 21.75 17.51
C ILE A 35 -9.00 22.85 18.28
N ASP A 36 -9.11 24.06 17.70
CA ASP A 36 -9.75 25.22 18.33
C ASP A 36 -11.02 25.62 17.55
N PRO A 37 -12.12 26.04 18.23
CA PRO A 37 -12.32 26.08 19.69
C PRO A 37 -12.65 24.70 20.31
N VAL A 38 -12.93 23.71 19.45
CA VAL A 38 -13.32 22.36 19.82
C VAL A 38 -12.46 21.37 19.04
N VAL A 39 -11.95 20.35 19.73
CA VAL A 39 -11.20 19.28 19.09
C VAL A 39 -12.18 18.36 18.38
N ARG A 40 -11.95 18.09 17.09
CA ARG A 40 -12.79 17.22 16.28
C ARG A 40 -11.98 16.04 15.77
N VAL A 41 -12.37 14.83 16.13
CA VAL A 41 -11.71 13.59 15.68
C VAL A 41 -12.69 12.76 14.87
N GLN A 42 -12.42 12.55 13.58
CA GLN A 42 -13.22 11.66 12.75
C GLN A 42 -12.75 10.22 12.90
N THR A 43 -13.61 9.40 13.51
CA THR A 43 -13.35 7.98 13.70
C THR A 43 -13.41 7.20 12.38
N LYS A 44 -12.93 5.95 12.40
CA LYS A 44 -12.96 5.06 11.22
C LYS A 44 -14.36 4.83 10.63
N THR A 45 -15.43 5.05 11.41
CA THR A 45 -16.82 4.87 10.97
C THR A 45 -17.39 6.15 10.34
N GLY A 46 -16.59 7.21 10.22
CA GLY A 46 -17.02 8.52 9.73
C GLY A 46 -17.64 9.41 10.81
N ALA A 47 -17.96 8.86 12.00
CA ALA A 47 -18.50 9.64 13.12
C ALA A 47 -17.44 10.62 13.66
N VAL A 48 -17.85 11.87 13.88
CA VAL A 48 -17.00 12.92 14.45
C VAL A 48 -17.24 12.99 15.96
N VAL A 49 -16.17 12.82 16.73
CA VAL A 49 -16.17 12.96 18.18
C VAL A 49 -15.62 14.33 18.53
N GLU A 50 -16.32 15.05 19.41
CA GLU A 50 -16.02 16.43 19.78
C GLU A 50 -15.79 16.55 21.30
N PHE A 51 -14.77 17.31 21.70
CA PHE A 51 -14.43 17.58 23.10
C PHE A 51 -13.58 18.85 23.23
N GLY A 52 -13.54 19.43 24.44
CA GLY A 52 -12.74 20.62 24.71
C GLY A 52 -11.23 20.33 24.67
N PRO A 53 -10.39 21.25 24.16
CA PRO A 53 -8.94 21.10 24.22
C PRO A 53 -8.42 20.89 25.65
N ALA A 54 -9.07 21.50 26.64
CA ALA A 54 -8.76 21.38 28.06
C ALA A 54 -9.13 20.01 28.66
N ASP A 55 -10.01 19.26 28.01
CA ASP A 55 -10.46 17.94 28.47
C ASP A 55 -9.51 16.81 28.05
N VAL A 56 -8.54 17.10 27.18
CA VAL A 56 -7.57 16.12 26.70
C VAL A 56 -6.57 15.77 27.80
N VAL A 57 -6.54 14.49 28.15
CA VAL A 57 -5.65 13.93 29.17
C VAL A 57 -4.41 13.31 28.53
N ALA A 58 -4.57 12.66 27.38
CA ALA A 58 -3.45 12.12 26.62
C ALA A 58 -3.74 12.18 25.11
N LEU A 59 -2.70 12.47 24.34
CA LEU A 59 -2.74 12.40 22.88
C LEU A 59 -1.51 11.63 22.42
N ARG A 60 -1.72 10.74 21.46
CA ARG A 60 -0.64 10.08 20.76
C ARG A 60 -0.93 10.08 19.26
N PRO A 61 -0.04 10.65 18.43
CA PRO A 61 -0.06 10.41 16.99
C PRO A 61 0.08 8.90 16.76
N LEU A 62 -0.88 8.32 16.06
CA LEU A 62 -0.80 6.95 15.61
C LEU A 62 -0.06 6.95 14.28
N THR A 63 0.83 5.97 14.13
CA THR A 63 1.24 5.58 12.79
C THR A 63 0.01 5.11 12.02
N ASP A 64 0.14 5.09 10.71
CA ASP A 64 -0.92 4.64 9.81
C ASP A 64 -1.51 3.29 10.27
N ALA A 65 -2.77 3.04 9.93
CA ALA A 65 -3.44 1.80 10.35
C ALA A 65 -2.60 0.57 9.98
N PRO A 66 -2.47 -0.44 10.88
CA PRO A 66 -1.71 -1.64 10.55
C PRO A 66 -2.20 -2.23 9.22
N VAL A 67 -1.31 -2.28 8.24
CA VAL A 67 -1.63 -2.80 6.91
C VAL A 67 -1.90 -4.29 7.04
N ARG A 68 -3.16 -4.70 6.80
CA ARG A 68 -3.59 -6.11 6.86
C ARG A 68 -3.07 -6.88 5.66
N THR A 69 -2.88 -8.19 5.81
CA THR A 69 -2.48 -9.07 4.70
C THR A 69 -3.46 -9.03 3.53
N SER A 70 -4.77 -8.89 3.80
CA SER A 70 -5.78 -8.69 2.75
C SER A 70 -5.57 -7.39 1.96
N ALA A 71 -5.21 -6.29 2.62
CA ALA A 71 -4.91 -5.01 1.95
C ALA A 71 -3.64 -5.08 1.09
N ILE A 72 -2.63 -5.85 1.54
CA ILE A 72 -1.43 -6.14 0.72
C ILE A 72 -1.84 -6.87 -0.56
N ARG A 73 -2.63 -7.95 -0.44
CA ARG A 73 -3.12 -8.73 -1.58
C ARG A 73 -3.94 -7.88 -2.55
N ALA A 74 -4.86 -7.08 -2.02
CA ALA A 74 -5.72 -6.20 -2.80
C ALA A 74 -4.90 -5.20 -3.64
N LEU A 75 -3.90 -4.55 -3.04
CA LEU A 75 -3.03 -3.62 -3.75
C LEU A 75 -2.16 -4.32 -4.81
N GLU A 76 -1.56 -5.47 -4.46
CA GLU A 76 -0.72 -6.23 -5.40
C GLU A 76 -1.53 -6.74 -6.60
N GLN A 77 -2.79 -7.13 -6.39
CA GLN A 77 -3.69 -7.52 -7.46
C GLN A 77 -4.11 -6.32 -8.33
N ALA A 78 -4.39 -5.16 -7.74
CA ALA A 78 -4.64 -3.94 -8.49
C ALA A 78 -3.40 -3.55 -9.33
N ALA A 79 -2.20 -3.68 -8.77
CA ALA A 79 -0.96 -3.41 -9.49
C ALA A 79 -0.70 -4.39 -10.64
N ALA A 80 -1.05 -5.67 -10.47
CA ALA A 80 -0.97 -6.65 -11.55
C ALA A 80 -2.00 -6.39 -12.65
N THR A 81 -3.19 -5.91 -12.28
CA THR A 81 -4.27 -5.55 -13.22
C THR A 81 -3.94 -4.27 -14.01
N ALA A 82 -3.33 -3.28 -13.34
CA ALA A 82 -2.94 -2.01 -13.95
C ALA A 82 -1.88 -2.16 -15.05
N ARG A 83 -1.03 -3.18 -14.96
CA ARG A 83 -0.06 -3.51 -16.00
C ARG A 83 -0.12 -5.01 -16.29
N PRO A 84 -1.05 -5.47 -17.13
CA PRO A 84 -1.13 -6.89 -17.46
C PRO A 84 0.17 -7.33 -18.13
N ALA A 85 0.59 -8.56 -17.84
CA ALA A 85 1.71 -9.18 -18.55
C ALA A 85 1.16 -9.91 -19.78
N ALA A 86 1.98 -10.07 -20.82
CA ALA A 86 1.60 -10.75 -22.06
C ALA A 86 1.00 -12.15 -21.81
N GLU A 87 1.53 -12.89 -20.84
CA GLU A 87 1.00 -14.17 -20.40
C GLU A 87 0.82 -14.22 -18.89
N GLN A 88 -0.34 -14.75 -18.45
CA GLN A 88 -0.69 -14.89 -17.05
C GLN A 88 -1.35 -16.24 -16.77
N ALA A 89 -1.09 -16.79 -15.60
CA ALA A 89 -1.76 -18.02 -15.13
C ALA A 89 -1.94 -18.00 -13.62
N TRP A 90 -3.09 -18.48 -13.16
CA TRP A 90 -3.30 -18.76 -11.74
C TRP A 90 -2.89 -20.19 -11.41
N LEU A 91 -2.16 -20.37 -10.31
CA LEU A 91 -1.71 -21.68 -9.84
C LEU A 91 -1.71 -21.72 -8.30
N ASN A 92 -2.66 -22.44 -7.71
CA ASN A 92 -2.79 -22.64 -6.27
C ASN A 92 -2.64 -21.35 -5.44
N GLY A 93 -3.29 -20.27 -5.90
CA GLY A 93 -3.26 -18.96 -5.25
C GLY A 93 -2.10 -18.03 -5.62
N TRP A 94 -1.22 -18.47 -6.51
CA TRP A 94 -0.21 -17.63 -7.13
C TRP A 94 -0.69 -17.11 -8.48
N LEU A 95 -0.43 -15.83 -8.76
CA LEU A 95 -0.51 -15.28 -10.10
C LEU A 95 0.89 -15.32 -10.72
N LEU A 96 1.06 -16.12 -11.77
CA LEU A 96 2.28 -16.23 -12.55
C LEU A 96 2.17 -15.28 -13.73
N ARG A 97 3.26 -14.59 -14.05
CA ARG A 97 3.29 -13.52 -15.07
C ARG A 97 4.57 -13.67 -15.88
N ALA A 98 4.45 -13.64 -17.20
CA ALA A 98 5.57 -13.62 -18.11
C ALA A 98 5.32 -12.60 -19.22
N ASP A 99 6.35 -11.83 -19.53
CA ASP A 99 6.32 -10.82 -20.56
C ASP A 99 7.55 -10.95 -21.48
N SER A 100 7.59 -10.22 -22.58
CA SER A 100 8.77 -10.16 -23.44
C SER A 100 9.89 -9.35 -22.79
N ASP A 101 9.54 -8.28 -22.09
CA ASP A 101 10.49 -7.42 -21.38
C ASP A 101 11.06 -8.12 -20.14
N ASP A 102 12.23 -7.71 -19.66
CA ASP A 102 12.87 -8.31 -18.47
C ASP A 102 12.48 -7.62 -17.15
N GLU A 103 11.39 -6.84 -17.14
CA GLU A 103 10.89 -6.18 -15.94
C GLU A 103 10.45 -7.20 -14.87
N LEU A 104 11.04 -7.11 -13.68
CA LEU A 104 10.77 -8.01 -12.56
C LEU A 104 9.28 -8.13 -12.20
N PRO A 105 8.49 -7.03 -12.08
CA PRO A 105 7.08 -7.13 -11.71
C PRO A 105 6.24 -7.87 -12.76
N LEU A 106 6.64 -7.83 -14.03
CA LEU A 106 5.94 -8.49 -15.15
C LEU A 106 6.39 -9.95 -15.35
N ASN A 107 7.50 -10.36 -14.75
CA ASN A 107 8.12 -11.68 -14.92
C ASN A 107 8.35 -12.42 -13.59
N SER A 108 7.41 -12.29 -12.65
CA SER A 108 7.50 -12.94 -11.34
C SER A 108 6.15 -13.48 -10.87
N ALA A 109 6.18 -14.59 -10.13
CA ALA A 109 5.01 -15.15 -9.48
C ALA A 109 4.72 -14.43 -8.16
N VAL A 110 3.47 -14.01 -7.96
CA VAL A 110 3.03 -13.25 -6.77
C VAL A 110 1.97 -14.06 -6.02
N PRO A 111 2.08 -14.26 -4.70
CA PRO A 111 1.08 -15.00 -3.94
C PRO A 111 -0.11 -14.08 -3.67
N LEU A 112 -1.10 -14.03 -4.55
CA LEU A 112 -2.22 -13.08 -4.45
C LEU A 112 -3.42 -13.63 -3.70
N ASP A 113 -3.65 -14.94 -3.70
CA ASP A 113 -4.71 -15.56 -2.90
C ASP A 113 -4.20 -16.14 -1.56
N ILE A 114 -5.09 -16.19 -0.56
CA ILE A 114 -4.79 -16.74 0.77
C ILE A 114 -4.36 -18.21 0.73
N SER A 115 -4.75 -18.97 -0.30
CA SER A 115 -4.36 -20.36 -0.48
C SER A 115 -2.91 -20.54 -0.92
N ALA A 116 -2.18 -19.48 -1.26
CA ALA A 116 -0.80 -19.58 -1.74
C ALA A 116 0.11 -20.30 -0.73
N ARG A 117 0.80 -21.36 -1.19
CA ARG A 117 1.77 -22.12 -0.38
C ARG A 117 3.11 -22.25 -1.11
N LEU A 118 4.19 -22.35 -0.33
CA LEU A 118 5.54 -22.62 -0.86
C LEU A 118 5.68 -24.04 -1.43
N SER A 119 4.78 -24.98 -1.09
CA SER A 119 4.72 -26.30 -1.75
C SER A 119 4.38 -26.22 -3.24
N THR A 120 3.89 -25.07 -3.74
CA THR A 120 3.57 -24.85 -5.17
C THR A 120 4.82 -24.51 -6.01
N LEU A 121 5.96 -24.22 -5.37
CA LEU A 121 7.15 -23.71 -6.05
C LEU A 121 7.71 -24.61 -7.16
N PRO A 122 7.74 -25.96 -7.03
CA PRO A 122 8.18 -26.82 -8.14
C PRO A 122 7.36 -26.61 -9.42
N ALA A 123 6.03 -26.47 -9.29
CA ALA A 123 5.14 -26.26 -10.41
C ALA A 123 5.29 -24.84 -11.01
N ILE A 124 5.53 -23.84 -10.17
CA ILE A 124 5.85 -22.47 -10.60
C ILE A 124 7.16 -22.47 -11.40
N ALA A 125 8.20 -23.14 -10.91
CA ALA A 125 9.48 -23.23 -11.58
C ALA A 125 9.36 -23.88 -12.96
N ALA A 126 8.62 -25.00 -13.06
CA ALA A 126 8.36 -25.67 -14.32
C ALA A 126 7.59 -24.77 -15.31
N TRP A 127 6.67 -23.93 -14.84
CA TRP A 127 5.94 -23.00 -15.69
C TRP A 127 6.85 -21.96 -16.34
N TYR A 128 7.78 -21.35 -15.60
CA TYR A 128 8.74 -20.40 -16.17
C TYR A 128 9.78 -21.08 -17.07
N GLN A 129 10.28 -22.25 -16.68
CA GLN A 129 11.30 -22.99 -17.45
C GLN A 129 10.81 -23.41 -18.83
N ARG A 130 9.54 -23.84 -18.96
CA ARG A 130 8.93 -24.16 -20.27
C ARG A 130 8.90 -22.95 -21.23
N ARG A 131 9.05 -21.74 -20.70
CA ARG A 131 9.07 -20.48 -21.45
C ARG A 131 10.48 -19.93 -21.61
N GLY A 132 11.51 -20.70 -21.25
CA GLY A 132 12.90 -20.25 -21.26
C GLY A 132 13.19 -19.11 -20.28
N ARG A 133 12.34 -18.91 -19.26
CA ARG A 133 12.47 -17.82 -18.29
C ARG A 133 13.04 -18.34 -16.96
N THR A 134 13.80 -17.48 -16.29
CA THR A 134 14.26 -17.74 -14.92
C THR A 134 13.07 -17.66 -13.97
N PRO A 135 12.75 -18.71 -13.19
CA PRO A 135 11.68 -18.62 -12.21
C PRO A 135 11.98 -17.57 -11.14
N ARG A 136 11.10 -16.59 -11.00
CA ARG A 136 11.19 -15.57 -9.93
C ARG A 136 9.89 -15.48 -9.15
N LEU A 137 10.03 -15.24 -7.85
CA LEU A 137 8.94 -15.01 -6.91
C LEU A 137 9.02 -13.57 -6.46
N ALA A 138 7.91 -12.85 -6.48
CA ALA A 138 7.80 -11.55 -5.81
C ALA A 138 6.91 -11.75 -4.57
N ILE A 139 7.52 -11.76 -3.39
CA ILE A 139 6.85 -12.04 -2.12
C ILE A 139 6.72 -10.74 -1.32
N PRO A 140 5.51 -10.19 -1.19
CA PRO A 140 5.21 -9.15 -0.24
C PRO A 140 5.46 -9.62 1.20
N ASP A 141 6.08 -8.78 2.01
CA ASP A 141 6.33 -9.06 3.41
C ASP A 141 5.00 -9.36 4.13
N ARG A 142 5.02 -10.41 4.98
CA ARG A 142 3.90 -10.93 5.78
C ARG A 142 2.87 -11.79 5.02
N LEU A 143 2.98 -11.96 3.70
CA LEU A 143 2.07 -12.89 3.00
C LEU A 143 2.49 -14.35 3.12
N LEU A 144 3.79 -14.62 3.16
CA LEU A 144 4.37 -15.94 3.34
C LEU A 144 5.56 -15.88 4.29
N SER A 145 5.73 -16.93 5.09
CA SER A 145 6.93 -17.13 5.90
C SER A 145 8.05 -17.64 5.02
N VAL A 146 8.92 -16.72 4.59
CA VAL A 146 10.10 -17.06 3.77
C VAL A 146 11.23 -17.55 4.69
N PRO A 147 11.88 -18.69 4.40
CA PRO A 147 13.03 -19.16 5.17
C PRO A 147 14.15 -18.12 5.23
N THR A 148 14.85 -18.02 6.36
CA THR A 148 15.96 -17.06 6.53
C THR A 148 17.17 -17.35 5.65
N SER A 149 17.32 -18.60 5.21
CA SER A 149 18.35 -19.02 4.24
C SER A 149 18.14 -18.41 2.85
N TRP A 150 16.98 -17.82 2.58
CA TRP A 150 16.69 -17.25 1.28
C TRP A 150 17.25 -15.83 1.13
N THR A 151 18.26 -15.67 0.28
CA THR A 151 18.73 -14.36 -0.18
C THR A 151 17.79 -13.78 -1.25
N GLY A 152 17.30 -12.56 -1.01
CA GLY A 152 16.52 -11.80 -2.00
C GLY A 152 17.45 -11.12 -3.01
N GLU A 153 17.05 -11.12 -4.28
CA GLU A 153 17.80 -10.51 -5.39
C GLU A 153 17.51 -9.01 -5.53
N HIS A 154 16.26 -8.63 -5.24
CA HIS A 154 15.78 -7.27 -5.33
C HIS A 154 14.70 -7.04 -4.26
N ALA A 155 14.53 -5.79 -3.86
CA ALA A 155 13.48 -5.39 -2.94
C ALA A 155 12.87 -4.07 -3.37
N GLU A 156 11.56 -3.95 -3.19
CA GLU A 156 10.78 -2.75 -3.47
C GLU A 156 9.99 -2.34 -2.24
N ARG A 157 9.71 -1.04 -2.16
CA ARG A 157 8.77 -0.42 -1.23
C ARG A 157 7.53 -0.04 -2.02
N LEU A 158 6.40 -0.62 -1.66
CA LEU A 158 5.11 -0.14 -2.13
C LEU A 158 4.67 0.95 -1.18
N MET A 159 4.57 2.17 -1.71
CA MET A 159 4.16 3.35 -0.96
C MET A 159 2.78 3.80 -1.44
N VAL A 160 1.94 4.25 -0.52
CA VAL A 160 0.54 4.64 -0.80
C VAL A 160 0.21 6.01 -0.22
N ARG A 161 -0.78 6.68 -0.81
CA ARG A 161 -1.37 7.93 -0.33
C ARG A 161 -2.85 7.98 -0.70
N ASP A 162 -3.67 8.61 0.12
CA ASP A 162 -5.06 8.93 -0.25
C ASP A 162 -5.08 10.15 -1.19
N VAL A 163 -5.89 10.07 -2.25
CA VAL A 163 -5.92 11.08 -3.33
C VAL A 163 -7.32 11.63 -3.62
N ALA A 164 -8.34 11.18 -2.88
CA ALA A 164 -9.72 11.60 -3.10
C ALA A 164 -9.92 13.11 -2.94
N ASP A 165 -9.14 13.76 -2.08
CA ASP A 165 -9.14 15.22 -1.86
C ASP A 165 -8.47 15.99 -3.01
N LEU A 166 -7.69 15.33 -3.87
CA LEU A 166 -6.97 15.96 -4.97
C LEU A 166 -7.84 16.22 -6.19
N VAL A 167 -9.08 15.69 -6.25
CA VAL A 167 -10.01 15.88 -7.38
C VAL A 167 -10.23 17.36 -7.69
N ALA A 168 -10.36 18.17 -6.65
CA ALA A 168 -10.65 19.61 -6.75
C ALA A 168 -9.41 20.47 -7.00
N ARG A 169 -8.20 19.89 -7.02
CA ARG A 169 -6.96 20.64 -7.22
C ARG A 169 -6.68 20.82 -8.72
N GLU A 170 -6.09 21.96 -9.06
CA GLU A 170 -5.49 22.14 -10.38
C GLU A 170 -4.12 21.46 -10.42
N PRO A 171 -3.80 20.69 -11.48
CA PRO A 171 -2.50 20.07 -11.61
C PRO A 171 -1.43 21.14 -11.78
N SER A 172 -0.38 21.09 -10.95
CA SER A 172 0.85 21.84 -11.21
C SER A 172 1.58 21.23 -12.41
N GLY A 173 1.27 21.73 -13.62
CA GLY A 173 1.94 21.39 -14.88
C GLY A 173 1.11 20.57 -15.87
N THR A 174 1.55 20.54 -17.14
CA THR A 174 0.91 19.79 -18.23
C THR A 174 1.32 18.32 -18.16
N VAL A 175 0.34 17.42 -18.05
CA VAL A 175 0.59 15.97 -18.12
C VAL A 175 0.41 15.48 -19.55
N ALA A 176 1.35 15.80 -20.44
CA ALA A 176 1.44 15.08 -21.70
C ALA A 176 1.77 13.61 -21.41
N ASP A 177 1.02 12.69 -22.01
CA ASP A 177 1.17 11.23 -21.91
C ASP A 177 1.01 10.62 -20.50
N SER A 178 -0.03 11.03 -19.78
CA SER A 178 -0.34 10.49 -18.44
C SER A 178 -0.57 8.97 -18.41
N SER A 179 -1.06 8.38 -19.50
CA SER A 179 -1.35 6.94 -19.58
C SER A 179 -0.12 6.06 -19.56
N ALA A 180 1.03 6.54 -20.07
CA ALA A 180 2.29 5.81 -19.98
C ALA A 180 2.89 5.91 -18.56
N ALA A 181 2.59 7.00 -17.84
CA ALA A 181 3.17 7.30 -16.53
C ALA A 181 2.28 6.93 -15.33
N ALA A 182 0.99 6.70 -15.56
CA ALA A 182 0.03 6.31 -14.54
C ALA A 182 -1.12 5.46 -15.10
N THR A 183 -1.56 4.48 -14.31
CA THR A 183 -2.70 3.61 -14.68
C THR A 183 -3.67 3.50 -13.51
N VAL A 184 -4.98 3.49 -13.81
CA VAL A 184 -6.03 3.26 -12.81
C VAL A 184 -6.50 1.81 -12.88
N ALA A 185 -6.63 1.16 -11.73
CA ALA A 185 -7.17 -0.19 -11.62
C ALA A 185 -7.99 -0.36 -10.34
N ASP A 186 -8.98 -1.24 -10.40
CA ASP A 186 -9.83 -1.60 -9.27
C ASP A 186 -9.23 -2.79 -8.50
N ALA A 187 -9.20 -2.68 -7.18
CA ALA A 187 -8.81 -3.76 -6.28
C ALA A 187 -10.04 -4.62 -5.89
N PRO A 188 -9.84 -5.89 -5.50
CA PRO A 188 -10.93 -6.76 -5.04
C PRO A 188 -11.71 -6.25 -3.82
N ASP A 189 -11.12 -5.35 -3.04
CA ASP A 189 -11.77 -4.71 -1.87
C ASP A 189 -12.62 -3.48 -2.24
N GLY A 190 -12.79 -3.21 -3.54
CA GLY A 190 -13.54 -2.07 -4.07
C GLY A 190 -12.74 -0.77 -4.13
N THR A 191 -11.48 -0.76 -3.68
CA THR A 191 -10.62 0.42 -3.78
C THR A 191 -10.18 0.64 -5.22
N ARG A 192 -10.43 1.83 -5.77
CA ARG A 192 -9.86 2.25 -7.04
C ARG A 192 -8.51 2.93 -6.83
N TRP A 193 -7.47 2.35 -7.41
CA TRP A 193 -6.09 2.78 -7.26
C TRP A 193 -5.56 3.48 -8.51
N VAL A 194 -4.74 4.52 -8.34
CA VAL A 194 -3.85 5.02 -9.40
C VAL A 194 -2.41 4.59 -9.10
N GLY A 195 -1.82 3.81 -10.00
CA GLY A 195 -0.41 3.41 -9.94
C GLY A 195 0.46 4.37 -10.72
N LEU A 196 1.55 4.84 -10.13
CA LEU A 196 2.49 5.79 -10.76
C LEU A 196 3.82 5.14 -11.12
N SER A 197 4.43 5.58 -12.22
CA SER A 197 5.82 5.26 -12.57
C SER A 197 6.84 6.22 -11.93
N ALA A 198 6.40 7.42 -11.52
CA ALA A 198 7.21 8.41 -10.84
C ALA A 198 6.37 9.26 -9.86
N PRO A 199 6.95 9.74 -8.75
CA PRO A 199 6.23 10.53 -7.76
C PRO A 199 5.97 11.94 -8.31
N ARG A 200 4.84 12.14 -9.00
CA ARG A 200 4.43 13.43 -9.59
C ARG A 200 3.00 13.75 -9.19
N GLU A 201 2.78 14.92 -8.59
CA GLU A 201 1.46 15.35 -8.13
C GLU A 201 0.42 15.38 -9.26
N ALA A 202 0.82 15.82 -10.45
CA ALA A 202 -0.08 15.91 -11.59
C ALA A 202 -0.66 14.53 -12.02
N LEU A 203 0.07 13.43 -11.78
CA LEU A 203 -0.43 12.07 -12.03
C LEU A 203 -1.43 11.62 -10.94
N LEU A 204 -1.24 12.06 -9.69
CA LEU A 204 -2.20 11.81 -8.61
C LEU A 204 -3.52 12.53 -8.89
N VAL A 205 -3.46 13.81 -9.29
CA VAL A 205 -4.65 14.58 -9.70
C VAL A 205 -5.34 13.92 -10.90
N TRP A 206 -4.57 13.47 -11.89
CA TRP A 206 -5.11 12.74 -13.05
C TRP A 206 -5.86 11.46 -12.65
N GLY A 207 -5.30 10.69 -11.71
CA GLY A 207 -5.92 9.46 -11.19
C GLY A 207 -7.17 9.75 -10.35
N ALA A 208 -7.10 10.76 -9.49
CA ALA A 208 -8.23 11.20 -8.67
C ALA A 208 -9.43 11.62 -9.54
N ARG A 209 -9.19 12.39 -10.61
CA ARG A 209 -10.22 12.77 -11.60
C ARG A 209 -10.83 11.57 -12.34
N ARG A 210 -10.19 10.40 -12.31
CA ARG A 210 -10.69 9.12 -12.84
C ARG A 210 -11.35 8.24 -11.76
N GLY A 211 -11.62 8.82 -10.60
CA GLY A 211 -12.27 8.17 -9.47
C GLY A 211 -11.35 7.30 -8.62
N ALA A 212 -10.02 7.39 -8.78
CA ALA A 212 -9.12 6.77 -7.82
C ALA A 212 -9.24 7.47 -6.47
N SER A 213 -9.42 6.69 -5.41
CA SER A 213 -9.42 7.20 -4.04
C SER A 213 -8.04 7.09 -3.38
N ARG A 214 -7.17 6.21 -3.93
CA ARG A 214 -5.81 5.99 -3.43
C ARG A 214 -4.80 5.93 -4.57
N GLY A 215 -3.59 6.42 -4.31
CA GLY A 215 -2.43 6.33 -5.19
C GLY A 215 -1.39 5.37 -4.63
N TYR A 216 -0.69 4.64 -5.50
CA TYR A 216 0.47 3.82 -5.13
C TYR A 216 1.66 4.05 -6.07
N ILE A 217 2.85 3.81 -5.55
CA ILE A 217 4.09 3.72 -6.33
C ILE A 217 4.96 2.58 -5.78
N ALA A 218 5.56 1.79 -6.66
CA ALA A 218 6.57 0.80 -6.31
C ALA A 218 7.95 1.40 -6.58
N VAL A 219 8.79 1.47 -5.55
CA VAL A 219 10.13 2.07 -5.64
C VAL A 219 11.16 1.05 -5.18
N ALA A 220 12.27 0.92 -5.91
CA ALA A 220 13.39 0.08 -5.48
C ALA A 220 13.86 0.49 -4.07
N ALA A 221 14.09 -0.48 -3.18
CA ALA A 221 14.33 -0.20 -1.76
C ALA A 221 15.61 0.62 -1.49
N GLN A 222 16.57 0.57 -2.42
CA GLN A 222 17.82 1.33 -2.43
C GLN A 222 17.70 2.74 -3.05
N ASP A 223 16.60 3.05 -3.76
CA ASP A 223 16.40 4.37 -4.37
C ASP A 223 15.84 5.35 -3.34
N THR A 224 16.72 5.80 -2.45
CA THR A 224 16.38 6.74 -1.37
C THR A 224 15.90 8.09 -1.88
N ARG A 225 16.34 8.51 -3.07
CA ARG A 225 15.91 9.77 -3.70
C ARG A 225 14.44 9.70 -4.08
N THR A 226 14.04 8.68 -4.81
CA THR A 226 12.63 8.52 -5.23
C THR A 226 11.73 8.26 -4.03
N VAL A 227 12.20 7.53 -3.02
CA VAL A 227 11.48 7.39 -1.74
C VAL A 227 11.25 8.76 -1.08
N GLY A 228 12.27 9.60 -0.95
CA GLY A 228 12.14 10.92 -0.34
C GLY A 228 11.19 11.86 -1.12
N LEU A 229 11.20 11.78 -2.46
CA LEU A 229 10.25 12.52 -3.30
C LEU A 229 8.81 12.00 -3.15
N ALA A 230 8.63 10.68 -3.01
CA ALA A 230 7.31 10.12 -2.74
C ALA A 230 6.81 10.58 -1.35
N GLU A 231 7.67 10.56 -0.33
CA GLU A 231 7.34 11.02 1.02
C GLU A 231 6.98 12.51 1.07
N SER A 232 7.67 13.37 0.32
CA SER A 232 7.31 14.80 0.22
C SER A 232 5.96 15.02 -0.47
N LEU A 233 5.59 14.12 -1.39
CA LEU A 233 4.24 14.02 -1.95
C LEU A 233 3.30 13.19 -1.07
N GLY A 234 3.57 13.03 0.21
CA GLY A 234 2.66 12.44 1.19
C GLY A 234 2.47 10.93 1.10
N PHE A 235 3.25 10.23 0.27
CA PHE A 235 3.24 8.76 0.27
C PHE A 235 3.83 8.20 1.56
N ARG A 236 3.25 7.11 2.03
CA ARG A 236 3.70 6.35 3.21
C ARG A 236 3.95 4.89 2.84
N LEU A 237 4.88 4.24 3.51
CA LEU A 237 5.18 2.83 3.27
C LEU A 237 3.95 1.96 3.60
N HIS A 238 3.47 1.20 2.62
CA HIS A 238 2.39 0.23 2.79
C HIS A 238 2.94 -1.15 3.14
N HIS A 239 3.87 -1.65 2.33
CA HIS A 239 4.62 -2.87 2.58
C HIS A 239 5.86 -2.92 1.70
N ARG A 240 6.71 -3.93 1.91
CA ARG A 240 7.84 -4.22 1.04
C ARG A 240 7.58 -5.50 0.28
N ARG A 241 8.15 -5.61 -0.91
CA ARG A 241 8.13 -6.80 -1.75
C ARG A 241 9.55 -7.22 -2.05
N ARG A 242 9.86 -8.50 -1.88
CA ARG A 242 11.20 -9.06 -2.16
C ARG A 242 11.12 -10.06 -3.29
N TYR A 243 12.13 -10.03 -4.15
CA TYR A 243 12.26 -10.92 -5.27
C TYR A 243 13.25 -12.04 -4.96
N PHE A 244 12.88 -13.26 -5.30
CA PHE A 244 13.69 -14.45 -5.07
C PHE A 244 13.73 -15.30 -6.34
N ALA A 245 14.93 -15.73 -6.76
CA ALA A 245 14.99 -16.82 -7.74
C ALA A 245 14.45 -18.11 -7.13
N ALA A 246 13.50 -18.72 -7.83
CA ALA A 246 12.97 -20.04 -7.53
C ALA A 246 13.91 -21.09 -8.17
N ARG A 247 15.01 -21.43 -7.45
CA ARG A 247 15.98 -22.47 -7.85
C ARG A 247 15.61 -23.83 -7.27
N ALA A 248 15.83 -24.90 -8.04
CA ALA A 248 15.77 -26.28 -7.53
C ALA A 248 16.71 -26.45 -6.32
N GLY A 249 16.27 -27.19 -5.30
CA GLY A 249 16.96 -27.30 -4.00
C GLY A 249 16.47 -26.34 -2.92
N ARG A 250 15.88 -25.19 -3.30
CA ARG A 250 15.50 -24.12 -2.35
C ARG A 250 14.19 -24.39 -1.60
N TRP A 251 13.35 -25.28 -2.13
CA TRP A 251 12.06 -25.69 -1.57
C TRP A 251 12.06 -27.13 -1.06
N ASP A 252 13.18 -27.84 -1.12
CA ASP A 252 13.27 -29.22 -0.61
C ASP A 252 13.34 -29.25 0.93
N SER A 253 13.54 -28.08 1.56
CA SER A 253 13.61 -27.88 3.01
C SER A 253 12.42 -27.09 3.58
N VAL A 254 11.34 -26.92 2.81
CA VAL A 254 10.16 -26.09 3.18
C VAL A 254 8.96 -26.94 3.52
#